data_AF-A0A538J5H8-F1
#
_entry.id   AF-A0A538J5H8-F1
#
_cell.length_a   1.000
_cell.length_b   1.000
_cell.length_c   1.000
_cell.angle_alpha   90.00
_cell.angle_beta   90.00
_cell.angle_gamma   90.00
#
_symmetry.space_group_name_H-M   'P 1'
#
loop_
_entity.id
_entity.type
_entity.pdbx_description
1 polymer ?
#
loop_
_entity_poly.entity_id
_entity_poly.type
_entity_poly.pdbx_seq_one_letter_code
_entity_poly.pdbx_strand_id
1 'polypeptide(L)'
;MARRDGVGAILVRDGRVLVGLRRGTHGEGTWSVPGGNREPGETAEETALRELREETGLGGADPGAVATTLDDFDGGLRYRTTFVLLGWAGGEPVAREPEKCAEWTWSPWEALPEPLFLPLANLRDQARLPAPPLGTVEHVHVARAAGEPIEERMEAHVGAGIGIDGDRYAAGLGYYYDERVARDLTLVEAEVVETLGLAPGATRRNVTTRGVRLNELVGRRFWVGEVLCQGRQLCEPCRHLAELIGEPILKPLVHRGGLRADVILGGRIQAGDTVRA
;
A
#
# COMPACT_ATOMS: atom_id res chain seq x y z
N MET A 1 -4.83 31.56 6.61
CA MET A 1 -5.28 30.28 6.02
C MET A 1 -5.99 29.49 7.10
N ALA A 2 -7.28 29.20 6.93
CA ALA A 2 -8.02 28.36 7.87
C ALA A 2 -7.54 26.90 7.74
N ARG A 3 -7.48 26.16 8.84
CA ARG A 3 -7.03 24.76 8.84
C ARG A 3 -8.12 23.87 9.38
N ARG A 4 -8.31 22.70 8.76
CA ARG A 4 -9.17 21.63 9.24
C ARG A 4 -8.37 20.34 9.37
N ASP A 5 -8.73 19.55 10.37
CA ASP A 5 -8.17 18.23 10.63
C ASP A 5 -9.24 17.20 10.28
N GLY A 6 -9.07 16.58 9.11
CA GLY A 6 -9.98 15.59 8.56
C GLY A 6 -9.43 14.18 8.76
N VAL A 7 -10.33 13.21 8.75
CA VAL A 7 -9.99 11.79 8.79
C VAL A 7 -10.75 11.04 7.70
N GLY A 8 -10.07 10.16 6.98
CA GLY A 8 -10.67 9.24 6.01
C GLY A 8 -10.48 7.78 6.42
N ALA A 9 -11.55 7.00 6.41
CA ALA A 9 -11.59 5.60 6.80
C ALA A 9 -11.46 4.67 5.59
N ILE A 10 -10.25 4.16 5.31
CA ILE A 10 -10.02 3.18 4.25
C ILE A 10 -10.44 1.80 4.76
N LEU A 11 -11.70 1.44 4.57
CA LEU A 11 -12.25 0.14 4.94
C LEU A 11 -11.98 -0.89 3.83
N VAL A 12 -11.24 -1.96 4.14
CA VAL A 12 -10.87 -3.01 3.18
C VAL A 12 -11.67 -4.30 3.41
N ARG A 13 -12.24 -4.84 2.33
CA ARG A 13 -12.91 -6.14 2.25
C ARG A 13 -12.47 -6.85 0.97
N ASP A 14 -11.89 -8.04 1.10
CA ASP A 14 -11.51 -8.89 -0.05
C ASP A 14 -10.71 -8.14 -1.13
N GLY A 15 -9.74 -7.31 -0.71
CA GLY A 15 -8.91 -6.48 -1.60
C GLY A 15 -9.60 -5.24 -2.19
N ARG A 16 -10.84 -4.94 -1.78
CA ARG A 16 -11.62 -3.77 -2.23
C ARG A 16 -11.79 -2.75 -1.11
N VAL A 17 -11.95 -1.49 -1.49
CA VAL A 17 -12.18 -0.35 -0.59
C VAL A 17 -13.60 0.15 -0.71
N LEU A 18 -14.21 0.50 0.43
CA LEU A 18 -15.51 1.17 0.45
C LEU A 18 -15.36 2.65 0.09
N VAL A 19 -16.09 3.10 -0.94
CA VAL A 19 -16.16 4.51 -1.34
C VAL A 19 -17.60 4.93 -1.61
N GLY A 20 -17.89 6.21 -1.40
CA GLY A 20 -19.22 6.77 -1.58
C GLY A 20 -19.21 8.05 -2.40
N LEU A 21 -20.30 8.25 -3.14
CA LEU A 21 -20.51 9.43 -3.99
C LEU A 21 -21.04 10.60 -3.16
N ARG A 22 -20.24 11.66 -3.02
CA ARG A 22 -20.56 12.83 -2.21
C ARG A 22 -21.72 13.65 -2.81
N ARG A 23 -22.66 14.09 -1.96
CA ARG A 23 -23.79 14.98 -2.25
C ARG A 23 -23.82 16.18 -1.31
N GLY A 24 -24.36 17.31 -1.77
CA GLY A 24 -24.76 18.44 -0.91
C GLY A 24 -23.65 19.06 -0.03
N THR A 25 -22.40 18.69 -0.25
CA THR A 25 -21.24 18.99 0.60
C THR A 25 -20.08 19.48 -0.26
N HIS A 26 -19.00 19.91 0.38
CA HIS A 26 -17.78 20.30 -0.33
C HIS A 26 -17.25 19.13 -1.18
N GLY A 27 -17.10 19.31 -2.49
CA GLY A 27 -16.72 18.22 -3.40
C GLY A 27 -17.89 17.33 -3.86
N GLU A 28 -19.10 17.89 -3.96
CA GLU A 28 -20.25 17.21 -4.57
C GLU A 28 -19.89 16.61 -5.95
N GLY A 29 -20.37 15.39 -6.21
CA GLY A 29 -20.10 14.65 -7.43
C GLY A 29 -18.73 13.94 -7.47
N THR A 30 -17.95 14.01 -6.39
CA THR A 30 -16.69 13.26 -6.25
C THR A 30 -16.85 12.04 -5.33
N TRP A 31 -15.95 11.08 -5.47
CA TRP A 31 -15.90 9.86 -4.66
C TRP A 31 -14.89 9.96 -3.52
N SER A 32 -15.28 9.53 -2.33
CA SER A 32 -14.41 9.52 -1.15
C SER A 32 -14.65 8.28 -0.30
N VAL A 33 -13.67 7.94 0.53
CA VAL A 33 -13.87 7.05 1.67
C VAL A 33 -14.75 7.74 2.73
N PRO A 34 -15.44 6.98 3.61
CA PRO A 34 -16.16 7.55 4.76
C PRO A 34 -15.24 8.43 5.59
N GLY A 35 -15.75 9.53 6.12
CA GLY A 35 -14.89 10.40 6.93
C GLY A 35 -15.40 11.82 7.14
N GLY A 36 -14.88 12.44 8.19
CA GLY A 36 -15.28 13.76 8.65
C GLY A 36 -14.18 14.49 9.38
N ASN A 37 -14.56 15.52 10.13
CA ASN A 37 -13.60 16.28 10.93
C ASN A 37 -13.39 15.59 12.27
N ARG A 38 -12.15 15.64 12.76
CA ARG A 38 -11.81 15.14 14.09
C ARG A 38 -12.44 16.01 15.18
N GLU A 39 -13.09 15.39 16.16
CA GLU A 39 -13.64 16.10 17.31
C GLU A 39 -12.59 16.31 18.43
N PRO A 40 -12.79 17.28 19.34
CA PRO A 40 -11.88 17.51 20.45
C PRO A 40 -11.70 16.26 21.33
N GLY A 41 -10.47 15.76 21.38
CA GLY A 41 -10.08 14.63 22.23
C GLY A 41 -10.06 13.28 21.54
N GLU A 42 -10.61 13.14 20.33
CA GLU A 42 -10.54 11.90 19.56
C GLU A 42 -9.12 11.67 19.03
N THR A 43 -8.73 10.42 18.80
CA THR A 43 -7.64 10.00 17.91
C THR A 43 -8.12 9.94 16.45
N ALA A 44 -7.20 9.81 15.50
CA ALA A 44 -7.59 9.63 14.10
C ALA A 44 -8.35 8.31 13.93
N GLU A 45 -7.93 7.26 14.63
CA GLU A 45 -8.54 5.94 14.64
C GLU A 45 -9.97 5.97 15.21
N GLU A 46 -10.20 6.66 16.32
CA GLU A 46 -11.54 6.85 16.89
C GLU A 46 -12.45 7.64 15.94
N THR A 47 -11.93 8.71 15.33
CA THR A 47 -12.68 9.50 14.33
C THR A 47 -13.08 8.62 13.15
N ALA A 48 -12.15 7.83 12.61
CA ALA A 48 -12.43 6.95 11.47
C ALA A 48 -13.51 5.91 11.78
N LEU A 49 -13.47 5.30 12.97
CA LEU A 49 -14.48 4.34 13.41
C LEU A 49 -15.84 4.99 13.64
N ARG A 50 -15.88 6.20 14.23
CA ARG A 50 -17.12 6.95 14.44
C ARG A 50 -17.77 7.33 13.12
N GLU A 51 -17.04 8.00 12.24
CA GLU A 51 -17.53 8.44 10.93
C GLU A 51 -17.99 7.25 10.07
N LEU A 52 -17.22 6.16 10.05
CA LEU A 52 -17.63 4.93 9.35
C LEU A 52 -18.99 4.42 9.87
N ARG A 53 -19.18 4.39 11.19
CA ARG A 53 -20.43 3.93 11.80
C ARG A 53 -21.59 4.89 11.54
N GLU A 54 -21.37 6.20 11.61
CA GLU A 54 -22.39 7.22 11.41
C GLU A 54 -22.87 7.23 9.96
N GLU A 55 -21.96 7.23 8.98
CA GLU A 55 -22.30 7.37 7.57
C GLU A 55 -22.77 6.06 6.91
N THR A 56 -22.24 4.91 7.37
CA THR A 56 -22.47 3.60 6.70
C THR A 56 -23.19 2.57 7.57
N GLY A 57 -23.12 2.72 8.90
CA GLY A 57 -23.56 1.71 9.86
C GLY A 57 -22.58 0.57 10.11
N LEU A 58 -21.42 0.57 9.46
CA LEU A 58 -20.41 -0.48 9.59
C LEU A 58 -19.45 -0.21 10.76
N GLY A 59 -18.80 -1.29 11.22
CA GLY A 59 -17.62 -1.22 12.08
C GLY A 59 -16.35 -1.59 11.30
N GLY A 60 -15.19 -1.37 11.92
CA GLY A 60 -13.89 -1.75 11.39
C GLY A 60 -13.01 -2.41 12.45
N ALA A 61 -12.03 -3.20 11.99
CA ALA A 61 -11.05 -3.88 12.82
C ALA A 61 -9.63 -3.36 12.56
N ASP A 62 -8.75 -3.53 13.55
CA ASP A 62 -7.31 -3.21 13.49
C ASP A 62 -6.97 -1.82 12.90
N PRO A 63 -7.57 -0.74 13.46
CA PRO A 63 -7.35 0.61 12.97
C PRO A 63 -5.89 1.00 13.05
N GLY A 64 -5.39 1.63 11.99
CA GLY A 64 -4.09 2.29 12.03
C GLY A 64 -3.90 3.30 10.92
N ALA A 65 -3.43 4.49 11.27
CA ALA A 65 -3.05 5.51 10.31
C ALA A 65 -1.99 5.00 9.30
N VAL A 66 -2.20 5.29 8.02
CA VAL A 66 -1.31 4.87 6.92
C VAL A 66 -0.75 6.01 6.09
N ALA A 67 -1.36 7.20 6.17
CA ALA A 67 -0.89 8.39 5.47
C ALA A 67 -1.56 9.65 6.01
N THR A 68 -0.97 10.81 5.68
CA THR A 68 -1.60 12.12 5.86
C THR A 68 -1.37 12.93 4.59
N THR A 69 -2.39 13.63 4.08
CA THR A 69 -2.25 14.60 2.99
C THR A 69 -2.43 16.03 3.50
N LEU A 70 -1.82 17.00 2.82
CA LEU A 70 -2.01 18.44 3.05
C LEU A 70 -2.58 19.12 1.81
N ASP A 71 -3.88 19.37 1.84
CA ASP A 71 -4.65 19.73 0.65
C ASP A 71 -5.14 21.18 0.72
N ASP A 72 -4.84 21.94 -0.32
CA ASP A 72 -5.27 23.33 -0.47
C ASP A 72 -6.57 23.41 -1.25
N PHE A 73 -7.58 24.01 -0.64
CA PHE A 73 -8.88 24.28 -1.24
C PHE A 73 -9.08 25.78 -1.46
N ASP A 74 -9.98 26.10 -2.39
CA ASP A 74 -10.38 27.47 -2.68
C ASP A 74 -10.85 28.22 -1.42
N GLY A 75 -10.65 29.54 -1.40
CA GLY A 75 -10.98 30.37 -0.24
C GLY A 75 -9.94 30.30 0.89
N GLY A 76 -8.77 29.71 0.66
CA GLY A 76 -7.66 29.70 1.63
C GLY A 76 -7.89 28.74 2.80
N LEU A 77 -8.55 27.61 2.52
CA LEU A 77 -8.77 26.52 3.46
C LEU A 77 -7.75 25.40 3.20
N ARG A 78 -7.01 24.98 4.22
CA ARG A 78 -6.15 23.79 4.19
C ARG A 78 -6.79 22.66 4.94
N TYR A 79 -6.92 21.49 4.33
CA TYR A 79 -7.18 20.26 5.06
C TYR A 79 -5.88 19.52 5.31
N ARG A 80 -5.70 19.07 6.56
CA ARG A 80 -4.82 17.97 6.88
C ARG A 80 -5.71 16.73 7.01
N THR A 81 -5.58 15.77 6.12
CA THR A 81 -6.43 14.56 6.14
C THR A 81 -5.59 13.37 6.55
N THR A 82 -5.91 12.73 7.67
CA THR A 82 -5.26 11.49 8.10
C THR A 82 -6.08 10.30 7.63
N PHE A 83 -5.46 9.39 6.90
CA PHE A 83 -6.11 8.19 6.41
C PHE A 83 -5.83 7.01 7.33
N VAL A 84 -6.88 6.36 7.81
CA VAL A 84 -6.83 5.21 8.71
C VAL A 84 -7.30 3.98 7.94
N LEU A 85 -6.45 2.96 7.91
CA LEU A 85 -6.80 1.67 7.34
C LEU A 85 -7.57 0.84 8.37
N LEU A 86 -8.66 0.20 7.92
CA LEU A 86 -9.53 -0.65 8.72
C LEU A 86 -9.82 -1.95 7.95
N GLY A 87 -9.83 -3.08 8.66
CA GLY A 87 -10.40 -4.32 8.13
C GLY A 87 -11.93 -4.34 8.27
N TRP A 88 -12.65 -4.86 7.27
CA TRP A 88 -14.10 -5.04 7.35
C TRP A 88 -14.50 -6.01 8.46
N ALA A 89 -15.43 -5.58 9.32
CA ALA A 89 -15.89 -6.33 10.49
C ALA A 89 -17.29 -6.98 10.32
N GLY A 90 -17.79 -7.06 9.08
CA GLY A 90 -19.12 -7.60 8.78
C GLY A 90 -20.17 -6.52 8.48
N GLY A 91 -21.31 -6.95 7.91
CA GLY A 91 -22.43 -6.08 7.55
C GLY A 91 -22.32 -5.46 6.15
N GLU A 92 -23.42 -4.82 5.71
CA GLU A 92 -23.49 -4.13 4.42
C GLU A 92 -23.72 -2.62 4.64
N PRO A 93 -23.09 -1.75 3.82
CA PRO A 93 -23.18 -0.32 3.98
C PRO A 93 -24.59 0.18 3.66
N VAL A 94 -25.09 1.12 4.44
CA VAL A 94 -26.33 1.85 4.19
C VAL A 94 -26.01 3.33 4.18
N ALA A 95 -26.49 4.09 3.20
CA ALA A 95 -26.37 5.54 3.20
C ALA A 95 -27.25 6.13 4.33
N ARG A 96 -26.66 6.31 5.52
CA ARG A 96 -27.36 6.81 6.71
C ARG A 96 -27.56 8.33 6.68
N GLU A 97 -26.76 9.02 5.87
CA GLU A 97 -26.84 10.45 5.61
C GLU A 97 -27.05 10.69 4.10
N PRO A 98 -28.23 10.36 3.55
CA PRO A 98 -28.49 10.36 2.10
C PRO A 98 -28.36 11.74 1.44
N GLU A 99 -28.41 12.81 2.23
CA GLU A 99 -28.15 14.17 1.80
C GLU A 99 -26.66 14.48 1.59
N LYS A 100 -25.77 13.71 2.23
CA LYS A 100 -24.30 13.86 2.13
C LYS A 100 -23.65 12.80 1.25
N CYS A 101 -24.24 11.61 1.16
CA CYS A 101 -23.73 10.49 0.36
C CYS A 101 -24.86 9.80 -0.41
N ALA A 102 -24.72 9.72 -1.73
CA ALA A 102 -25.73 9.14 -2.62
C ALA A 102 -25.82 7.62 -2.48
N GLU A 103 -24.65 6.97 -2.46
CA GLU A 103 -24.49 5.53 -2.53
C GLU A 103 -23.09 5.13 -2.06
N TRP A 104 -22.96 3.86 -1.66
CA TRP A 104 -21.71 3.22 -1.27
C TRP A 104 -21.41 2.06 -2.21
N THR A 105 -20.15 1.91 -2.61
CA THR A 105 -19.68 0.81 -3.45
C THR A 105 -18.34 0.27 -2.98
N TRP A 106 -18.11 -1.02 -3.24
CA TRP A 106 -16.84 -1.70 -3.01
C TRP A 106 -16.05 -1.77 -4.32
N SER A 107 -14.96 -1.01 -4.40
CA SER A 107 -14.12 -0.90 -5.60
C SER A 107 -12.68 -1.34 -5.32
N PRO A 108 -12.00 -1.99 -6.29
CA PRO A 108 -10.54 -2.14 -6.23
C PRO A 108 -9.87 -0.76 -6.12
N TRP A 109 -8.75 -0.68 -5.41
CA TRP A 109 -8.02 0.58 -5.18
C TRP A 109 -7.49 1.18 -6.51
N GLU A 110 -7.03 0.32 -7.39
CA GLU A 110 -6.54 0.64 -8.73
C GLU A 110 -7.66 1.05 -9.71
N ALA A 111 -8.91 0.83 -9.35
CA ALA A 111 -10.09 1.08 -10.19
C ALA A 111 -11.18 1.82 -9.42
N LEU A 112 -10.78 2.75 -8.55
CA LEU A 112 -11.72 3.62 -7.85
C LEU A 112 -12.54 4.44 -8.86
N PRO A 113 -13.84 4.68 -8.58
CA PRO A 113 -14.69 5.50 -9.43
C PRO A 113 -14.23 6.96 -9.40
N GLU A 114 -14.40 7.65 -10.53
CA GLU A 114 -13.92 9.02 -10.75
C GLU A 114 -15.09 10.01 -10.90
N PRO A 115 -14.89 11.30 -10.60
CA PRO A 115 -13.66 11.90 -10.05
C PRO A 115 -13.49 11.64 -8.55
N LEU A 116 -12.25 11.47 -8.07
CA LEU A 116 -11.94 11.37 -6.64
C LEU A 116 -11.98 12.73 -5.91
N PHE A 117 -12.39 12.70 -4.64
CA PHE A 117 -12.26 13.85 -3.75
C PHE A 117 -10.77 14.14 -3.49
N LEU A 118 -10.39 15.42 -3.52
CA LEU A 118 -8.98 15.86 -3.60
C LEU A 118 -8.02 15.17 -2.63
N PRO A 119 -8.32 15.01 -1.32
CA PRO A 119 -7.44 14.32 -0.38
C PRO A 119 -7.21 12.85 -0.75
N LEU A 120 -8.27 12.15 -1.19
CA LEU A 120 -8.17 10.74 -1.60
C LEU A 120 -7.40 10.61 -2.92
N ALA A 121 -7.59 11.53 -3.86
CA ALA A 121 -6.79 11.61 -5.08
C ALA A 121 -5.30 11.80 -4.77
N ASN A 122 -4.99 12.77 -3.89
CA ASN A 122 -3.61 13.02 -3.47
C ASN A 122 -3.00 11.85 -2.71
N LEU A 123 -3.77 11.11 -1.91
CA LEU A 123 -3.30 9.86 -1.32
C LEU A 123 -2.97 8.82 -2.40
N ARG A 124 -3.90 8.55 -3.32
CA ARG A 124 -3.70 7.56 -4.39
C ARG A 124 -2.46 7.88 -5.21
N ASP A 125 -2.31 9.15 -5.60
CA ASP A 125 -1.21 9.60 -6.46
C ASP A 125 0.08 9.89 -5.65
N GLN A 126 0.08 9.61 -4.34
CA GLN A 126 1.17 9.91 -3.39
C GLN A 126 1.61 11.38 -3.39
N ALA A 127 0.72 12.28 -3.78
CA ALA A 127 0.92 13.71 -3.82
C ALA A 127 0.62 14.33 -2.45
N ARG A 128 1.25 15.48 -2.16
CA ARG A 128 0.97 16.29 -0.96
C ARG A 128 1.16 15.56 0.39
N LEU A 129 1.91 14.46 0.41
CA LEU A 129 2.33 13.80 1.64
C LEU A 129 3.38 14.65 2.38
N PRO A 130 3.21 14.95 3.69
CA PRO A 130 4.08 15.86 4.43
C PRO A 130 5.39 15.20 4.89
N ALA A 131 5.42 13.89 5.10
CA ALA A 131 6.62 13.18 5.48
C ALA A 131 7.55 13.02 4.26
N PRO A 132 8.88 13.15 4.41
CA PRO A 132 9.81 12.81 3.34
C PRO A 132 9.81 11.29 3.08
N PRO A 133 10.19 10.84 1.88
CA PRO A 133 10.33 9.41 1.60
C PRO A 133 11.52 8.82 2.36
N LEU A 134 11.42 7.54 2.72
CA LEU A 134 12.51 6.77 3.29
C LEU A 134 13.60 6.49 2.26
N GLY A 135 13.20 6.28 1.01
CA GLY A 135 14.09 5.95 -0.10
C GLY A 135 13.30 5.79 -1.40
N THR A 136 13.89 5.13 -2.38
CA THR A 136 13.28 4.97 -3.72
C THR A 136 13.34 3.54 -4.22
N VAL A 137 12.49 3.21 -5.18
CA VAL A 137 12.57 2.03 -6.03
C VAL A 137 13.63 2.27 -7.10
N GLU A 138 14.54 1.33 -7.28
CA GLU A 138 15.59 1.40 -8.30
C GLU A 138 15.30 0.47 -9.46
N HIS A 139 14.87 -0.76 -9.16
CA HIS A 139 14.55 -1.76 -10.19
C HIS A 139 13.29 -2.52 -9.83
N VAL A 140 12.52 -2.87 -10.86
CA VAL A 140 11.37 -3.77 -10.77
C VAL A 140 11.63 -4.99 -11.63
N HIS A 141 11.39 -6.17 -11.07
CA HIS A 141 11.78 -7.46 -11.62
C HIS A 141 10.64 -8.47 -11.52
N VAL A 142 10.49 -9.26 -12.58
CA VAL A 142 9.45 -10.29 -12.70
C VAL A 142 10.10 -11.57 -13.23
N ALA A 143 9.72 -12.73 -12.70
CA ALA A 143 9.94 -14.00 -13.41
C ALA A 143 8.63 -14.73 -13.57
N ARG A 144 8.37 -15.24 -14.79
CA ARG A 144 7.10 -15.86 -15.15
C ARG A 144 6.87 -17.21 -14.47
N ALA A 145 7.94 -17.98 -14.24
CA ALA A 145 7.86 -19.25 -13.53
C ALA A 145 9.08 -19.50 -12.63
N ALA A 146 8.96 -20.54 -11.79
CA ALA A 146 10.06 -21.05 -10.98
C ALA A 146 11.29 -21.42 -11.83
N GLY A 147 12.47 -20.88 -11.48
CA GLY A 147 13.73 -21.16 -12.17
C GLY A 147 13.95 -20.40 -13.48
N GLU A 148 12.92 -19.73 -14.03
CA GLU A 148 13.07 -18.92 -15.24
C GLU A 148 13.91 -17.66 -15.00
N PRO A 149 14.49 -17.06 -16.08
CA PRO A 149 15.20 -15.79 -15.98
C PRO A 149 14.35 -14.70 -15.34
N ILE A 150 15.01 -13.84 -14.57
CA ILE A 150 14.40 -12.62 -14.06
C ILE A 150 14.48 -11.58 -15.16
N GLU A 151 13.35 -10.94 -15.46
CA GLU A 151 13.26 -9.86 -16.41
C GLU A 151 13.00 -8.54 -15.68
N GLU A 152 13.79 -7.53 -16.01
CA GLU A 152 13.54 -6.17 -15.53
C GLU A 152 12.32 -5.56 -16.25
N ARG A 153 11.61 -4.71 -15.54
CA ARG A 153 10.46 -3.94 -16.01
C ARG A 153 10.62 -2.49 -15.62
N MET A 154 10.19 -1.59 -16.50
CA MET A 154 10.08 -0.17 -16.16
C MET A 154 8.98 0.08 -15.12
N GLU A 155 7.94 -0.75 -15.16
CA GLU A 155 6.73 -0.65 -14.36
C GLU A 155 6.11 -2.03 -14.13
N ALA A 156 5.44 -2.20 -13.00
CA ALA A 156 4.60 -3.34 -12.69
C ALA A 156 3.28 -2.90 -12.04
N HIS A 157 2.20 -3.61 -12.39
CA HIS A 157 0.93 -3.54 -11.68
C HIS A 157 0.91 -4.63 -10.60
N VAL A 158 0.42 -4.28 -9.42
CA VAL A 158 0.42 -5.14 -8.23
C VAL A 158 -1.00 -5.24 -7.70
N GLY A 159 -1.54 -6.46 -7.66
CA GLY A 159 -2.87 -6.73 -7.10
C GLY A 159 -2.85 -6.99 -5.60
N ALA A 160 -3.83 -6.48 -4.87
CA ALA A 160 -4.00 -6.74 -3.44
C ALA A 160 -4.21 -8.24 -3.16
N GLY A 161 -3.39 -8.82 -2.27
CA GLY A 161 -3.41 -10.25 -1.97
C GLY A 161 -2.98 -11.18 -3.12
N ILE A 162 -2.50 -10.62 -4.23
CA ILE A 162 -2.14 -11.37 -5.46
C ILE A 162 -0.64 -11.21 -5.76
N GLY A 163 -0.14 -9.97 -5.73
CA GLY A 163 1.23 -9.64 -6.11
C GLY A 163 1.36 -9.09 -7.52
N ILE A 164 2.56 -9.15 -8.09
CA ILE A 164 2.85 -8.53 -9.39
C ILE A 164 2.27 -9.32 -10.55
N ASP A 165 1.58 -8.63 -11.46
CA ASP A 165 1.06 -9.19 -12.70
C ASP A 165 2.15 -9.86 -13.54
N GLY A 166 1.91 -11.12 -13.90
CA GLY A 166 2.84 -11.93 -14.69
C GLY A 166 4.03 -12.49 -13.91
N ASP A 167 4.12 -12.26 -12.59
CA ASP A 167 5.10 -12.93 -11.74
C ASP A 167 4.61 -14.31 -11.29
N ARG A 168 5.56 -15.23 -11.16
CA ARG A 168 5.38 -16.61 -10.70
C ARG A 168 4.62 -16.72 -9.38
N TYR A 169 4.77 -15.77 -8.46
CA TYR A 169 4.07 -15.84 -7.18
C TYR A 169 2.58 -15.50 -7.34
N ALA A 170 2.23 -14.50 -8.14
CA ALA A 170 0.84 -14.17 -8.48
C ALA A 170 0.14 -15.31 -9.23
N ALA A 171 0.87 -16.02 -10.09
CA ALA A 171 0.34 -17.17 -10.83
C ALA A 171 0.28 -18.49 -10.02
N GLY A 172 0.80 -18.51 -8.79
CA GLY A 172 0.95 -19.75 -8.00
C GLY A 172 2.00 -20.74 -8.54
N LEU A 173 2.85 -20.31 -9.49
CA LEU A 173 3.88 -21.09 -10.18
C LEU A 173 5.28 -20.91 -9.59
N GLY A 174 5.38 -20.38 -8.37
CA GLY A 174 6.63 -20.25 -7.62
C GLY A 174 7.06 -21.57 -6.96
N TYR A 175 8.33 -21.65 -6.54
CA TYR A 175 8.78 -22.75 -5.69
C TYR A 175 8.01 -22.74 -4.35
N TYR A 176 7.37 -23.87 -4.01
CA TYR A 176 6.55 -24.10 -2.82
C TYR A 176 5.34 -23.16 -2.70
N TYR A 177 4.19 -23.59 -3.22
CA TYR A 177 2.89 -22.94 -2.95
C TYR A 177 2.46 -23.25 -1.52
N ASP A 178 2.34 -22.21 -0.68
CA ASP A 178 1.80 -22.29 0.67
C ASP A 178 0.97 -21.03 0.92
N GLU A 179 -0.34 -21.21 1.08
CA GLU A 179 -1.33 -20.16 1.35
C GLU A 179 -1.05 -19.36 2.64
N ARG A 180 -0.11 -19.82 3.48
CA ARG A 180 0.25 -19.20 4.77
C ARG A 180 1.43 -18.24 4.70
N VAL A 181 2.07 -18.09 3.53
CA VAL A 181 3.33 -17.33 3.40
C VAL A 181 3.14 -16.14 2.47
N ALA A 182 3.10 -14.96 3.07
CA ALA A 182 3.18 -13.65 2.42
C ALA A 182 4.26 -13.59 1.32
N ARG A 183 3.85 -13.42 0.06
CA ARG A 183 4.75 -13.32 -1.10
C ARG A 183 4.26 -12.38 -2.20
N ASP A 184 3.22 -11.60 -1.95
CA ASP A 184 2.65 -10.65 -2.90
C ASP A 184 3.76 -9.73 -3.44
N LEU A 185 4.67 -9.29 -2.56
CA LEU A 185 5.83 -8.51 -2.95
C LEU A 185 7.10 -8.92 -2.19
N THR A 186 8.22 -9.03 -2.92
CA THR A 186 9.53 -9.28 -2.31
C THR A 186 10.52 -8.18 -2.65
N LEU A 187 11.23 -7.67 -1.65
CA LEU A 187 12.11 -6.50 -1.77
C LEU A 187 13.55 -6.84 -1.37
N VAL A 188 14.53 -6.12 -1.91
CA VAL A 188 15.94 -6.16 -1.48
C VAL A 188 16.56 -4.76 -1.49
N GLU A 189 17.50 -4.53 -0.59
CA GLU A 189 18.29 -3.29 -0.54
C GLU A 189 19.35 -3.31 -1.66
N ALA A 190 19.42 -2.24 -2.45
CA ALA A 190 20.44 -2.06 -3.50
C ALA A 190 21.85 -2.15 -2.92
N GLU A 191 22.04 -1.59 -1.72
CA GLU A 191 23.29 -1.59 -0.97
C GLU A 191 23.77 -3.02 -0.67
N VAL A 192 22.84 -3.96 -0.44
CA VAL A 192 23.17 -5.38 -0.26
C VAL A 192 23.64 -5.99 -1.58
N VAL A 193 22.90 -5.75 -2.67
CA VAL A 193 23.23 -6.27 -4.00
C VAL A 193 24.63 -5.82 -4.44
N GLU A 194 24.92 -4.53 -4.29
CA GLU A 194 26.22 -3.92 -4.64
C GLU A 194 27.36 -4.44 -3.77
N THR A 195 27.18 -4.52 -2.45
CA THR A 195 28.21 -5.02 -1.52
C THR A 195 28.64 -6.44 -1.88
N LEU A 196 27.74 -7.24 -2.44
CA LEU A 196 28.00 -8.62 -2.82
C LEU A 196 28.48 -8.78 -4.27
N GLY A 197 28.62 -7.67 -5.01
CA GLY A 197 29.02 -7.69 -6.42
C GLY A 197 28.01 -8.41 -7.32
N LEU A 198 26.74 -8.44 -6.93
CA LEU A 198 25.67 -9.08 -7.69
C LEU A 198 25.11 -8.13 -8.75
N ALA A 199 24.66 -8.68 -9.87
CA ALA A 199 23.92 -7.92 -10.87
C ALA A 199 22.48 -7.60 -10.37
N PRO A 200 21.84 -6.54 -10.87
CA PRO A 200 20.40 -6.31 -10.65
C PRO A 200 19.58 -7.56 -10.96
N GLY A 201 18.61 -7.87 -10.11
CA GLY A 201 17.74 -9.04 -10.26
C GLY A 201 18.36 -10.38 -9.88
N ALA A 202 19.68 -10.47 -9.63
CA ALA A 202 20.35 -11.73 -9.26
C ALA A 202 19.82 -12.35 -7.96
N THR A 203 19.27 -11.54 -7.06
CA THR A 203 18.62 -12.00 -5.82
C THR A 203 17.21 -12.56 -6.06
N ARG A 204 16.69 -12.43 -7.28
CA ARG A 204 15.34 -12.86 -7.72
C ARG A 204 14.18 -12.23 -6.95
N ARG A 205 14.44 -11.11 -6.27
CA ARG A 205 13.44 -10.27 -5.60
C ARG A 205 12.78 -9.36 -6.61
N ASN A 206 11.52 -9.01 -6.35
CA ASN A 206 10.74 -8.23 -7.28
C ASN A 206 11.14 -6.75 -7.29
N VAL A 207 11.45 -6.17 -6.14
CA VAL A 207 11.76 -4.75 -6.04
C VAL A 207 13.13 -4.57 -5.41
N THR A 208 14.00 -3.81 -6.06
CA THR A 208 15.23 -3.32 -5.47
C THR A 208 14.99 -1.89 -4.98
N THR A 209 15.23 -1.63 -3.70
CA THR A 209 15.07 -0.31 -3.07
C THR A 209 16.40 0.29 -2.68
N ARG A 210 16.54 1.62 -2.75
CA ARG A 210 17.72 2.36 -2.34
C ARG A 210 17.41 3.31 -1.18
N GLY A 211 18.31 3.39 -0.20
CA GLY A 211 18.16 4.23 0.98
C GLY A 211 17.16 3.71 2.02
N VAL A 212 16.56 2.53 1.78
CA VAL A 212 15.54 1.95 2.66
C VAL A 212 16.16 0.84 3.50
N ARG A 213 16.03 0.92 4.83
CA ARG A 213 16.39 -0.18 5.74
C ARG A 213 15.21 -1.14 5.86
N LEU A 214 15.18 -2.17 5.02
CA LEU A 214 14.04 -3.09 4.91
C LEU A 214 13.78 -3.86 6.21
N ASN A 215 14.81 -4.11 7.01
CA ASN A 215 14.66 -4.78 8.31
C ASN A 215 13.81 -3.96 9.30
N GLU A 216 13.80 -2.64 9.18
CA GLU A 216 12.99 -1.76 10.04
C GLU A 216 11.51 -1.73 9.63
N LEU A 217 11.17 -2.28 8.47
CA LEU A 217 9.80 -2.36 7.96
C LEU A 217 9.08 -3.67 8.32
N VAL A 218 9.77 -4.61 8.97
CA VAL A 218 9.14 -5.85 9.48
C VAL A 218 8.08 -5.50 10.51
N GLY A 219 6.85 -6.00 10.31
CA GLY A 219 5.70 -5.70 11.17
C GLY A 219 5.06 -4.33 10.92
N ARG A 220 5.58 -3.52 9.99
CA ARG A 220 5.06 -2.18 9.68
C ARG A 220 4.34 -2.13 8.34
N ARG A 221 3.41 -1.18 8.23
CA ARG A 221 2.80 -0.79 6.95
C ARG A 221 3.68 0.24 6.27
N PHE A 222 3.82 0.16 4.95
CA PHE A 222 4.62 1.08 4.17
C PHE A 222 4.13 1.13 2.71
N TRP A 223 4.28 2.27 2.06
CA TRP A 223 3.99 2.48 0.66
C TRP A 223 5.23 2.26 -0.20
N VAL A 224 5.04 1.64 -1.36
CA VAL A 224 6.01 1.56 -2.46
C VAL A 224 5.31 2.07 -3.71
N GLY A 225 5.62 3.29 -4.14
CA GLY A 225 4.79 3.96 -5.14
C GLY A 225 3.32 4.02 -4.65
N GLU A 226 2.39 3.56 -5.48
CA GLU A 226 0.95 3.56 -5.18
C GLU A 226 0.50 2.37 -4.30
N VAL A 227 1.41 1.44 -3.99
CA VAL A 227 1.08 0.14 -3.38
C VAL A 227 1.29 0.18 -1.86
N LEU A 228 0.24 -0.09 -1.08
CA LEU A 228 0.34 -0.21 0.38
C LEU A 228 0.67 -1.66 0.77
N CYS A 229 1.80 -1.82 1.45
CA CYS A 229 2.34 -3.10 1.87
C CYS A 229 2.30 -3.29 3.39
N GLN A 230 2.22 -4.54 3.85
CA GLN A 230 2.52 -4.94 5.22
C GLN A 230 3.81 -5.78 5.24
N GLY A 231 4.86 -5.28 5.88
CA GLY A 231 6.10 -6.04 6.06
C GLY A 231 5.87 -7.21 7.00
N ARG A 232 6.25 -8.42 6.58
CA ARG A 232 5.97 -9.66 7.32
C ARG A 232 7.21 -10.25 7.97
N GLN A 233 8.21 -10.56 7.15
CA GLN A 233 9.41 -11.24 7.63
C GLN A 233 10.58 -11.01 6.67
N LEU A 234 11.78 -11.17 7.21
CA LEU A 234 13.00 -11.16 6.42
C LEU A 234 13.04 -12.38 5.50
N CYS A 235 13.67 -12.16 4.36
CA CYS A 235 14.00 -13.20 3.42
C CYS A 235 15.28 -13.89 3.86
N GLU A 236 15.17 -15.06 4.49
CA GLU A 236 16.34 -15.91 4.71
C GLU A 236 16.78 -16.57 3.39
N PRO A 237 18.09 -16.63 3.10
CA PRO A 237 18.60 -17.24 1.89
C PRO A 237 18.25 -18.73 1.85
N CYS A 238 17.79 -19.22 0.69
CA CYS A 238 17.35 -20.60 0.49
C CYS A 238 18.31 -21.39 -0.40
N ARG A 239 18.19 -22.72 -0.39
CA ARG A 239 19.00 -23.63 -1.22
C ARG A 239 18.93 -23.34 -2.72
N HIS A 240 17.77 -22.91 -3.23
CA HIS A 240 17.67 -22.56 -4.65
C HIS A 240 18.49 -21.31 -5.00
N LEU A 241 18.51 -20.31 -4.11
CA LEU A 241 19.36 -19.13 -4.29
C LEU A 241 20.83 -19.54 -4.20
N ALA A 242 21.19 -20.41 -3.25
CA ALA A 242 22.53 -20.97 -3.07
C ALA A 242 23.09 -21.59 -4.35
N GLU A 243 22.28 -22.40 -5.02
CA GLU A 243 22.67 -23.09 -6.27
C GLU A 243 22.87 -22.10 -7.43
N LEU A 244 22.21 -20.93 -7.41
CA LEU A 244 22.31 -19.93 -8.45
C LEU A 244 23.49 -18.95 -8.26
N ILE A 245 23.73 -18.49 -7.04
CA ILE A 245 24.73 -17.43 -6.76
C ILE A 245 26.00 -17.97 -6.09
N GLY A 246 26.00 -19.22 -5.61
CA GLY A 246 27.14 -19.87 -4.96
C GLY A 246 27.20 -19.67 -3.43
N GLU A 247 27.78 -20.66 -2.74
CA GLU A 247 27.87 -20.68 -1.27
C GLU A 247 28.60 -19.49 -0.62
N PRO A 248 29.69 -18.93 -1.18
CA PRO A 248 30.39 -17.79 -0.57
C PRO A 248 29.51 -16.55 -0.38
N ILE A 249 28.45 -16.40 -1.18
CA ILE A 249 27.53 -15.25 -1.16
C ILE A 249 26.36 -15.45 -0.18
N LEU A 250 26.05 -16.69 0.21
CA LEU A 250 24.93 -16.99 1.12
C LEU A 250 25.13 -16.47 2.54
N LYS A 251 26.33 -16.69 3.10
CA LYS A 251 26.60 -16.34 4.50
C LYS A 251 26.46 -14.82 4.74
N PRO A 252 26.94 -13.95 3.83
CA PRO A 252 26.65 -12.51 3.90
C PRO A 252 25.19 -12.09 3.72
N LEU A 253 24.34 -12.94 3.11
CA LEU A 253 22.91 -12.66 2.88
C LEU A 253 22.01 -13.00 4.06
N VAL A 254 22.50 -13.71 5.07
CA VAL A 254 21.73 -14.01 6.29
C VAL A 254 21.29 -12.70 6.94
N HIS A 255 19.99 -12.55 7.21
CA HIS A 255 19.33 -11.32 7.67
C HIS A 255 19.43 -10.09 6.74
N ARG A 256 19.94 -10.28 5.53
CA ARG A 256 20.06 -9.25 4.48
C ARG A 256 19.45 -9.69 3.14
N GLY A 257 18.81 -10.85 3.09
CA GLY A 257 18.25 -11.42 1.86
C GLY A 257 16.99 -10.73 1.35
N GLY A 258 16.55 -9.66 2.02
CA GLY A 258 15.40 -8.84 1.66
C GLY A 258 14.21 -8.93 2.61
N LEU A 259 13.07 -8.40 2.18
CA LEU A 259 11.81 -8.38 2.92
C LEU A 259 10.70 -9.05 2.10
N ARG A 260 9.82 -9.80 2.77
CA ARG A 260 8.54 -10.23 2.21
C ARG A 260 7.42 -9.37 2.77
N ALA A 261 6.51 -8.96 1.89
CA ALA A 261 5.36 -8.17 2.25
C ALA A 261 4.08 -8.70 1.60
N ASP A 262 2.96 -8.50 2.29
CA ASP A 262 1.63 -8.61 1.70
C ASP A 262 1.23 -7.27 1.10
N VAL A 263 0.42 -7.30 0.05
CA VAL A 263 -0.14 -6.13 -0.58
C VAL A 263 -1.56 -5.93 -0.06
N ILE A 264 -1.76 -4.85 0.70
CA ILE A 264 -3.06 -4.47 1.26
C ILE A 264 -3.89 -3.73 0.21
N LEU A 265 -3.28 -2.72 -0.43
CA LEU A 265 -3.86 -1.96 -1.52
C LEU A 265 -2.95 -2.11 -2.73
N GLY A 266 -3.53 -2.54 -3.84
CA GLY A 266 -2.84 -2.70 -5.11
C GLY A 266 -2.48 -1.34 -5.74
N GLY A 267 -1.89 -1.38 -6.92
CA GLY A 267 -1.50 -0.17 -7.65
C GLY A 267 -0.26 -0.40 -8.49
N ARG A 268 0.36 0.69 -8.90
CA ARG A 268 1.50 0.69 -9.80
C ARG A 268 2.81 0.95 -9.04
N ILE A 269 3.86 0.24 -9.46
CA ILE A 269 5.25 0.47 -9.02
C ILE A 269 6.13 0.64 -10.25
N GLN A 270 6.97 1.67 -10.25
CA GLN A 270 7.97 1.92 -11.28
C GLN A 270 9.31 2.33 -10.66
N ALA A 271 10.39 2.24 -11.45
CA ALA A 271 11.68 2.79 -11.05
C ALA A 271 11.57 4.31 -10.77
N GLY A 272 12.20 4.77 -9.69
CA GLY A 272 12.12 6.15 -9.22
C GLY A 272 10.99 6.44 -8.23
N ASP A 273 10.04 5.53 -8.06
CA ASP A 273 8.97 5.69 -7.06
C ASP A 273 9.53 5.77 -5.64
N THR A 274 8.82 6.47 -4.76
CA THR A 274 9.23 6.61 -3.37
C THR A 274 8.76 5.46 -2.49
N VAL A 275 9.53 5.15 -1.46
CA VAL A 275 9.13 4.26 -0.35
C VAL A 275 8.86 5.07 0.92
N ARG A 276 7.75 4.83 1.62
CA ARG A 276 7.27 5.64 2.78
C ARG A 276 6.66 4.75 3.86
N ALA A 277 6.81 5.05 5.15
CA ALA A 277 6.23 4.25 6.25
C ALA A 277 5.87 5.09 7.48
#